data_AF-A0A9W9ZBB5-F1
#
_entry.id   AF-A0A9W9ZBB5-F1
#
_cell.length_a   1.000
_cell.length_b   1.000
_cell.length_c   1.000
_cell.angle_alpha   90.00
_cell.angle_beta   90.00
_cell.angle_gamma   90.00
#
_symmetry.space_group_name_H-M   'P 1'
#
loop_
_entity.id
_entity.type
_entity.pdbx_description
1 polymer ?
#
loop_
_entity_poly.entity_id
_entity_poly.type
_entity_poly.pdbx_seq_one_letter_code
_entity_poly.pdbx_strand_id
1 'polypeptide(L)'
;MPPKKNKESQGTKGKGKRPAAKASKADDNEPKSKKVKKESSDPEESNDGSDGEGEIDFACTTTDKKWNFKLSSWNVNGIRAWMKRGSTLAYVKHEDPDVFCIQETKCQDDAIPKEVKFPGYHTYWLEAETKGYSGVGLCSKTKPIKVSYGIGISKHDNEGRVITAEFEDVYVVTAYVPNSGRGLPRLGYRQGWTKTSQNTSKPLTIRNPLFYLANPKTNTKTAGFTKEERQGFTQFLEEGFVDSFRHFYPKKEKQYSFWSYMGNARAKNVGWRLDYFVVSERLVPKMCDSLIRPRVTGSDHCPVVLLLAL
;
A
#
# COMPACT_ATOMS: atom_id res chain seq x y z
N MET A 1 40.01 51.00 -26.58
CA MET A 1 40.44 52.37 -26.24
C MET A 1 39.72 52.81 -24.95
N PRO A 2 40.46 53.26 -23.92
CA PRO A 2 39.94 53.88 -22.68
C PRO A 2 40.06 55.45 -22.79
N PRO A 3 40.13 56.29 -21.73
CA PRO A 3 39.58 56.31 -20.34
C PRO A 3 38.96 57.69 -19.92
N LYS A 4 38.47 57.81 -18.67
CA LYS A 4 38.92 58.74 -17.58
C LYS A 4 37.89 58.76 -16.44
N LYS A 5 38.12 58.30 -15.20
CA LYS A 5 39.03 58.68 -14.07
C LYS A 5 38.78 60.06 -13.44
N ASN A 6 38.41 60.06 -12.14
CA ASN A 6 39.08 60.71 -10.98
C ASN A 6 38.10 60.82 -9.78
N LYS A 7 38.47 60.81 -8.49
CA LYS A 7 39.68 60.45 -7.71
C LYS A 7 39.35 60.69 -6.20
N GLU A 8 39.95 59.86 -5.32
CA GLU A 8 40.56 60.17 -3.99
C GLU A 8 39.69 60.69 -2.81
N SER A 9 39.92 60.36 -1.52
CA SER A 9 41.11 59.85 -0.80
C SER A 9 40.83 59.28 0.62
N GLN A 10 41.66 58.30 1.03
CA GLN A 10 42.39 58.05 2.32
C GLN A 10 41.67 58.15 3.70
N GLY A 11 41.93 57.31 4.73
CA GLY A 11 42.95 56.27 4.92
C GLY A 11 42.90 55.55 6.30
N THR A 12 43.68 54.45 6.35
CA THR A 12 44.47 53.84 7.46
C THR A 12 43.87 53.27 8.77
N LYS A 13 44.03 51.93 8.88
CA LYS A 13 44.59 51.07 9.97
C LYS A 13 44.31 51.36 11.47
N GLY A 14 43.88 50.31 12.18
CA GLY A 14 44.16 50.14 13.62
C GLY A 14 43.55 48.88 14.25
N LYS A 15 44.38 47.89 14.61
CA LYS A 15 44.05 46.81 15.56
C LYS A 15 44.01 47.41 16.98
N GLY A 16 42.98 47.13 17.76
CA GLY A 16 42.89 47.59 19.15
C GLY A 16 41.95 46.74 20.00
N LYS A 17 42.47 46.28 21.14
CA LYS A 17 41.89 45.38 22.15
C LYS A 17 40.57 45.89 22.77
N ARG A 18 39.75 44.93 23.21
CA ARG A 18 38.67 45.08 24.22
C ARG A 18 39.12 45.89 25.44
N PRO A 19 38.14 46.51 26.13
CA PRO A 19 38.00 46.27 27.56
C PRO A 19 36.59 45.80 27.94
N ALA A 20 36.56 45.03 29.03
CA ALA A 20 35.37 44.48 29.66
C ALA A 20 34.69 45.52 30.57
N ALA A 21 33.37 45.43 30.72
CA ALA A 21 32.65 45.96 31.87
C ALA A 21 31.48 45.04 32.27
N LYS A 22 31.57 44.60 33.53
CA LYS A 22 30.64 43.97 34.47
C LYS A 22 29.14 44.16 34.14
N ALA A 23 28.36 43.07 34.03
CA ALA A 23 27.76 42.23 35.07
C ALA A 23 26.51 42.85 35.75
N SER A 24 25.33 42.34 35.36
CA SER A 24 24.13 42.32 36.19
C SER A 24 23.43 40.97 35.98
N LYS A 25 23.27 40.24 37.08
CA LYS A 25 22.59 38.94 37.20
C LYS A 25 21.09 39.10 36.94
N ALA A 26 20.50 38.14 36.23
CA ALA A 26 19.09 37.78 36.35
C ALA A 26 18.96 36.29 36.03
N ASP A 27 18.16 35.60 36.83
CA ASP A 27 18.16 34.16 37.09
C ASP A 27 17.89 33.25 35.89
N ASP A 28 18.72 32.21 35.80
CA ASP A 28 18.42 30.95 35.15
C ASP A 28 17.38 30.18 35.99
N ASN A 29 16.25 29.81 35.40
CA ASN A 29 15.43 28.73 35.91
C ASN A 29 14.80 27.93 34.76
N GLU A 30 15.66 27.14 34.11
CA GLU A 30 15.29 26.08 33.18
C GLU A 30 15.19 24.77 33.98
N PRO A 31 14.05 24.06 34.02
CA PRO A 31 13.97 22.83 34.80
C PRO A 31 14.67 21.68 34.06
N LYS A 32 15.84 21.29 34.60
CA LYS A 32 16.58 20.08 34.24
C LYS A 32 15.71 18.84 34.42
N SER A 33 15.43 18.16 33.31
CA SER A 33 14.78 16.86 33.26
C SER A 33 15.67 15.79 33.91
N LYS A 34 15.17 15.19 35.00
CA LYS A 34 15.78 14.00 35.61
C LYS A 34 15.61 12.82 34.65
N LYS A 35 16.74 12.26 34.18
CA LYS A 35 16.82 10.95 33.52
C LYS A 35 16.33 9.87 34.48
N VAL A 36 15.13 9.36 34.25
CA VAL A 36 14.68 8.07 34.79
C VAL A 36 14.91 7.02 33.70
N LYS A 37 15.75 6.03 33.98
CA LYS A 37 15.85 4.81 33.17
C LYS A 37 14.48 4.14 33.17
N LYS A 38 13.81 4.13 32.01
CA LYS A 38 12.63 3.30 31.78
C LYS A 38 13.11 2.10 30.99
N GLU A 39 13.18 0.95 31.66
CA GLU A 39 13.32 -0.34 31.01
C GLU A 39 12.22 -0.48 29.97
N SER A 40 12.62 -0.76 28.73
CA SER A 40 11.72 -1.08 27.64
C SER A 40 11.25 -2.52 27.83
N SER A 41 10.14 -2.70 28.54
CA SER A 41 9.38 -3.95 28.46
C SER A 41 8.59 -3.92 27.15
N ASP A 42 9.11 -4.57 26.12
CA ASP A 42 8.28 -5.02 25.01
C ASP A 42 7.13 -5.86 25.59
N PRO A 43 5.86 -5.63 25.23
CA PRO A 43 4.82 -6.56 25.62
C PRO A 43 5.04 -7.85 24.84
N GLU A 44 5.48 -8.89 25.55
CA GLU A 44 5.35 -10.27 25.13
C GLU A 44 3.90 -10.51 24.73
N GLU A 45 3.67 -10.93 23.48
CA GLU A 45 2.38 -11.46 23.06
C GLU A 45 2.07 -12.69 23.92
N SER A 46 1.14 -12.52 24.85
CA SER A 46 0.54 -13.63 25.57
C SER A 46 -0.17 -14.52 24.56
N ASN A 47 0.34 -15.72 24.42
CA ASN A 47 -0.28 -16.84 23.72
C ASN A 47 -1.51 -17.29 24.54
N ASP A 48 -2.61 -16.53 24.45
CA ASP A 48 -3.92 -16.94 24.91
C ASP A 48 -4.66 -17.54 23.71
N GLY A 49 -4.50 -18.86 23.59
CA GLY A 49 -5.29 -19.70 22.72
C GLY A 49 -6.75 -19.70 23.18
N SER A 50 -7.57 -18.91 22.48
CA SER A 50 -8.99 -19.23 22.29
C SER A 50 -9.38 -18.85 20.87
N ASP A 51 -8.83 -19.64 19.94
CA ASP A 51 -9.23 -19.68 18.54
C ASP A 51 -10.73 -19.99 18.43
N GLY A 52 -11.47 -19.09 17.79
CA GLY A 52 -12.76 -19.45 17.21
C GLY A 52 -12.51 -20.43 16.07
N GLU A 53 -12.57 -21.72 16.38
CA GLU A 53 -12.36 -22.84 15.48
C GLU A 53 -13.22 -22.72 14.21
N GLY A 54 -12.53 -22.49 13.11
CA GLY A 54 -13.08 -22.55 11.76
C GLY A 54 -11.91 -22.52 10.80
N GLU A 55 -11.52 -23.70 10.32
CA GLU A 55 -10.46 -23.89 9.33
C GLU A 55 -10.64 -22.90 8.17
N ILE A 56 -9.53 -22.38 7.63
CA ILE A 56 -9.61 -21.52 6.43
C ILE A 56 -9.99 -22.43 5.27
N ASP A 57 -11.23 -22.31 4.82
CA ASP A 57 -11.68 -23.02 3.64
C ASP A 57 -11.11 -22.32 2.39
N PHE A 58 -9.97 -22.84 1.92
CA PHE A 58 -9.32 -22.39 0.70
C PHE A 58 -10.05 -22.87 -0.57
N ALA A 59 -10.92 -23.87 -0.45
CA ALA A 59 -11.69 -24.42 -1.55
C ALA A 59 -13.02 -23.69 -1.77
N CYS A 60 -13.44 -22.79 -0.86
CA CYS A 60 -14.75 -22.16 -0.97
C CYS A 60 -14.90 -21.39 -2.29
N THR A 61 -15.89 -21.78 -3.08
CA THR A 61 -16.42 -21.02 -4.21
C THR A 61 -17.92 -20.91 -4.05
N THR A 62 -18.48 -19.81 -4.50
CA THR A 62 -19.92 -19.54 -4.49
C THR A 62 -20.57 -19.76 -5.84
N THR A 63 -19.78 -20.20 -6.83
CA THR A 63 -20.25 -20.58 -8.15
C THR A 63 -19.75 -21.98 -8.50
N ASP A 64 -20.53 -22.69 -9.32
CA ASP A 64 -20.17 -23.99 -9.89
C ASP A 64 -19.21 -23.86 -11.09
N LYS A 65 -18.86 -22.63 -11.45
CA LYS A 65 -18.04 -22.36 -12.63
C LYS A 65 -16.59 -22.75 -12.33
N LYS A 66 -16.10 -23.72 -13.10
CA LYS A 66 -14.70 -24.14 -13.05
C LYS A 66 -13.78 -22.98 -13.42
N TRP A 67 -12.73 -22.80 -12.63
CA TRP A 67 -11.66 -21.83 -12.87
C TRP A 67 -10.36 -22.58 -13.20
N ASN A 68 -9.46 -21.92 -13.91
CA ASN A 68 -8.13 -22.42 -14.26
C ASN A 68 -7.03 -21.38 -14.03
N PHE A 69 -7.39 -20.18 -13.56
CA PHE A 69 -6.46 -19.11 -13.26
C PHE A 69 -6.86 -18.40 -11.96
N LYS A 70 -5.96 -18.42 -10.97
CA LYS A 70 -6.16 -17.86 -9.64
C LYS A 70 -5.21 -16.70 -9.39
N LEU A 71 -5.77 -15.56 -9.01
CA LEU A 71 -5.03 -14.38 -8.58
C LEU A 71 -5.22 -14.17 -7.08
N SER A 72 -4.15 -13.82 -6.39
CA SER A 72 -4.22 -13.33 -5.00
C SER A 72 -3.50 -11.99 -4.87
N SER A 73 -4.01 -11.10 -4.02
CA SER A 73 -3.38 -9.80 -3.72
C SER A 73 -3.38 -9.54 -2.23
N TRP A 74 -2.25 -9.06 -1.71
CA TRP A 74 -2.10 -8.74 -0.29
C TRP A 74 -1.18 -7.53 -0.06
N ASN A 75 -1.70 -6.50 0.60
CA ASN A 75 -0.88 -5.48 1.23
C ASN A 75 -0.24 -6.07 2.50
N VAL A 76 1.09 -6.22 2.50
CA VAL A 76 1.81 -6.93 3.56
C VAL A 76 2.36 -6.00 4.65
N ASN A 77 2.21 -4.68 4.49
CA ASN A 77 2.65 -3.67 5.46
C ASN A 77 4.11 -3.88 5.93
N GLY A 78 5.01 -4.12 4.98
CA GLY A 78 6.42 -4.38 5.21
C GLY A 78 6.76 -5.87 5.11
N ILE A 79 7.39 -6.23 3.99
CA ILE A 79 7.63 -7.63 3.62
C ILE A 79 8.53 -8.37 4.63
N ARG A 80 9.50 -7.68 5.24
CA ARG A 80 10.37 -8.27 6.26
C ARG A 80 9.61 -8.59 7.55
N ALA A 81 8.68 -7.73 7.95
CA ALA A 81 7.84 -7.98 9.13
C ALA A 81 6.84 -9.09 8.86
N TRP A 82 6.25 -9.08 7.66
CA TRP A 82 5.37 -10.13 7.15
C TRP A 82 6.05 -11.51 7.19
N MET A 83 7.28 -11.64 6.71
CA MET A 83 8.03 -12.91 6.73
C MET A 83 8.37 -13.43 8.12
N LYS A 84 8.57 -12.54 9.10
CA LYS A 84 8.80 -12.94 10.50
C LYS A 84 7.54 -13.51 11.15
N ARG A 85 6.36 -13.17 10.63
CA ARG A 85 5.07 -13.69 11.08
C ARG A 85 4.81 -14.98 10.30
N GLY A 86 5.07 -16.13 10.92
CA GLY A 86 5.19 -17.44 10.25
C GLY A 86 3.97 -17.96 9.47
N SER A 87 2.78 -17.35 9.61
CA SER A 87 1.55 -17.73 8.88
C SER A 87 1.58 -17.43 7.38
N THR A 88 2.55 -16.64 6.93
CA THR A 88 2.55 -16.01 5.60
C THR A 88 2.98 -16.94 4.47
N LEU A 89 4.03 -17.73 4.67
CA LEU A 89 4.45 -18.77 3.73
C LEU A 89 3.41 -19.90 3.64
N ALA A 90 2.80 -20.25 4.77
CA ALA A 90 1.73 -21.23 4.81
C ALA A 90 0.54 -20.78 3.94
N TYR A 91 0.15 -19.51 4.03
CA TYR A 91 -0.92 -18.95 3.19
C TYR A 91 -0.63 -19.13 1.70
N VAL A 92 0.54 -18.72 1.22
CA VAL A 92 0.87 -18.81 -0.23
C VAL A 92 0.89 -20.26 -0.69
N LYS A 93 1.40 -21.19 0.14
CA LYS A 93 1.41 -22.62 -0.16
C LYS A 93 -0.01 -23.21 -0.23
N HIS A 94 -0.91 -22.80 0.66
CA HIS A 94 -2.28 -23.31 0.68
C HIS A 94 -3.18 -22.68 -0.40
N GLU A 95 -3.08 -21.37 -0.61
CA GLU A 95 -3.87 -20.68 -1.63
C GLU A 95 -3.37 -21.02 -3.05
N ASP A 96 -2.07 -21.20 -3.21
CA ASP A 96 -1.37 -21.58 -4.44
C ASP A 96 -1.80 -20.79 -5.71
N PRO A 97 -1.77 -19.44 -5.69
CA PRO A 97 -2.22 -18.61 -6.81
C PRO A 97 -1.28 -18.68 -8.03
N ASP A 98 -1.82 -18.57 -9.24
CA ASP A 98 -1.00 -18.46 -10.45
C ASP A 98 -0.24 -17.12 -10.52
N VAL A 99 -0.84 -16.08 -9.94
CA VAL A 99 -0.21 -14.77 -9.74
C VAL A 99 -0.53 -14.24 -8.34
N PHE A 100 0.51 -13.89 -7.58
CA PHE A 100 0.43 -13.26 -6.28
C PHE A 100 0.97 -11.83 -6.31
N CYS A 101 0.14 -10.87 -5.95
CA CYS A 101 0.46 -9.44 -5.95
C CYS A 101 0.68 -8.93 -4.53
N ILE A 102 1.78 -8.22 -4.31
CA ILE A 102 2.21 -7.77 -3.00
C ILE A 102 2.30 -6.24 -3.02
N GLN A 103 1.72 -5.58 -2.02
CA GLN A 103 1.81 -4.13 -1.84
C GLN A 103 2.42 -3.77 -0.49
N GLU A 104 2.99 -2.56 -0.40
CA GLU A 104 3.76 -2.08 0.75
C GLU A 104 4.90 -3.01 1.14
N THR A 105 5.76 -3.36 0.19
CA THR A 105 6.95 -4.16 0.50
C THR A 105 7.87 -3.44 1.49
N LYS A 106 7.92 -2.10 1.44
CA LYS A 106 8.76 -1.21 2.29
C LYS A 106 10.21 -1.67 2.30
N CYS A 107 10.69 -2.16 1.16
CA CYS A 107 11.96 -2.82 1.03
C CYS A 107 12.62 -2.43 -0.27
N GLN A 108 13.94 -2.34 -0.23
CA GLN A 108 14.74 -2.23 -1.45
C GLN A 108 14.92 -3.61 -2.07
N ASP A 109 15.13 -3.68 -3.38
CA ASP A 109 15.20 -4.91 -4.17
C ASP A 109 16.32 -5.84 -3.67
N ASP A 110 17.48 -5.27 -3.35
CA ASP A 110 18.64 -5.97 -2.78
C ASP A 110 18.40 -6.56 -1.38
N ALA A 111 17.38 -6.05 -0.68
CA ALA A 111 17.04 -6.42 0.69
C ALA A 111 15.76 -7.28 0.79
N ILE A 112 15.15 -7.66 -0.35
CA ILE A 112 14.00 -8.57 -0.37
C ILE A 112 14.42 -9.93 0.21
N PRO A 113 13.72 -10.46 1.24
CA PRO A 113 14.05 -11.76 1.82
C PRO A 113 13.99 -12.87 0.77
N LYS A 114 14.97 -13.79 0.80
CA LYS A 114 15.07 -14.88 -0.18
C LYS A 114 13.89 -15.85 -0.08
N GLU A 115 13.32 -15.98 1.10
CA GLU A 115 12.18 -16.83 1.43
C GLU A 115 10.89 -16.40 0.72
N VAL A 116 10.80 -15.12 0.31
CA VAL A 116 9.67 -14.60 -0.49
C VAL A 116 9.77 -15.02 -1.95
N LYS A 117 10.94 -15.50 -2.40
CA LYS A 117 11.10 -16.11 -3.72
C LYS A 117 10.53 -17.53 -3.67
N PHE A 118 9.21 -17.61 -3.71
CA PHE A 118 8.47 -18.87 -3.61
C PHE A 118 8.96 -19.86 -4.68
N PRO A 119 9.28 -21.11 -4.32
CA PRO A 119 9.68 -22.11 -5.30
C PRO A 119 8.65 -22.25 -6.43
N GLY A 120 9.11 -22.21 -7.69
CA GLY A 120 8.25 -22.29 -8.86
C GLY A 120 7.64 -20.95 -9.32
N TYR A 121 7.94 -19.83 -8.65
CA TYR A 121 7.45 -18.51 -9.05
C TYR A 121 8.58 -17.65 -9.63
N HIS A 122 8.30 -17.00 -10.74
CA HIS A 122 9.03 -15.83 -11.23
C HIS A 122 8.62 -14.61 -10.39
N THR A 123 9.59 -13.84 -9.90
CA THR A 123 9.33 -12.69 -9.02
C THR A 123 9.80 -11.39 -9.65
N TYR A 124 9.00 -10.34 -9.47
CA TYR A 124 9.23 -9.00 -9.99
C TYR A 124 8.98 -7.99 -8.87
N TRP A 125 9.92 -7.08 -8.65
CA TRP A 125 9.87 -6.10 -7.56
C TRP A 125 10.04 -4.69 -8.11
N LEU A 126 9.37 -3.74 -7.47
CA LEU A 126 9.54 -2.32 -7.73
C LEU A 126 9.57 -1.60 -6.39
N GLU A 127 10.73 -1.03 -6.08
CA GLU A 127 10.95 -0.24 -4.87
C GLU A 127 10.58 1.23 -5.06
N ALA A 128 10.36 1.93 -3.95
CA ALA A 128 10.30 3.39 -3.95
C ALA A 128 11.71 3.98 -3.76
N GLU A 129 11.93 5.19 -4.28
CA GLU A 129 13.16 5.97 -4.02
C GLU A 129 13.37 6.22 -2.52
N THR A 130 12.28 6.40 -1.77
CA THR A 130 12.33 6.55 -0.32
C THR A 130 12.44 5.17 0.34
N LYS A 131 13.56 4.91 1.03
CA LYS A 131 13.78 3.66 1.76
C LYS A 131 12.70 3.41 2.81
N GLY A 132 12.20 2.19 2.88
CA GLY A 132 11.17 1.81 3.87
C GLY A 132 9.76 2.31 3.54
N TYR A 133 9.55 2.88 2.36
CA TYR A 133 8.27 3.42 1.91
C TYR A 133 7.72 2.62 0.72
N SER A 134 6.39 2.46 0.67
CA SER A 134 5.67 1.93 -0.50
C SER A 134 6.28 0.61 -1.03
N GLY A 135 6.39 0.47 -2.35
CA GLY A 135 6.95 -0.70 -3.03
C GLY A 135 5.91 -1.79 -3.29
N VAL A 136 6.06 -2.44 -4.44
CA VAL A 136 5.17 -3.52 -4.90
C VAL A 136 5.96 -4.72 -5.40
N GLY A 137 5.33 -5.88 -5.34
CA GLY A 137 5.83 -7.13 -5.88
C GLY A 137 4.77 -7.86 -6.69
N LEU A 138 5.23 -8.67 -7.64
CA LEU A 138 4.41 -9.61 -8.39
C LEU A 138 5.18 -10.92 -8.51
N CYS A 139 4.58 -12.01 -8.01
CA CYS A 139 5.08 -13.37 -8.15
C CYS A 139 4.16 -14.13 -9.10
N SER A 140 4.66 -14.87 -10.07
CA SER A 140 3.84 -15.69 -10.97
C SER A 140 4.46 -17.03 -11.28
N LYS A 141 3.66 -18.09 -11.31
CA LYS A 141 4.09 -19.43 -11.74
C LYS A 141 4.49 -19.46 -13.22
N THR A 142 3.74 -18.75 -14.05
CA THR A 142 4.01 -18.62 -15.48
C THR A 142 4.84 -17.37 -15.74
N LYS A 143 5.90 -17.47 -16.55
CA LYS A 143 6.67 -16.30 -16.97
C LYS A 143 5.80 -15.37 -17.84
N PRO A 144 5.57 -14.10 -17.46
CA PRO A 144 4.86 -13.14 -18.30
C PRO A 144 5.61 -12.90 -19.62
N ILE A 145 4.87 -12.61 -20.69
CA ILE A 145 5.38 -12.19 -22.00
C ILE A 145 6.20 -10.91 -21.83
N LYS A 146 5.67 -9.96 -21.05
CA LYS A 146 6.31 -8.69 -20.75
C LYS A 146 6.00 -8.23 -19.34
N VAL A 147 6.96 -7.57 -18.71
CA VAL A 147 6.77 -6.86 -17.44
C VAL A 147 7.13 -5.39 -17.64
N SER A 148 6.28 -4.49 -17.16
CA SER A 148 6.50 -3.04 -17.19
C SER A 148 6.38 -2.46 -15.78
N TYR A 149 7.23 -1.48 -15.49
CA TYR A 149 7.35 -0.84 -14.19
C TYR A 149 6.89 0.61 -14.29
N GLY A 150 6.03 1.02 -13.36
CA GLY A 150 5.41 2.34 -13.39
C GLY A 150 4.33 2.49 -14.48
N ILE A 151 3.92 3.74 -14.70
CA ILE A 151 2.91 4.13 -15.69
C ILE A 151 3.46 5.10 -16.75
N GLY A 152 4.78 5.32 -16.78
CA GLY A 152 5.45 6.15 -17.77
C GLY A 152 5.35 7.65 -17.48
N ILE A 153 5.14 8.02 -16.22
CA ILE A 153 4.92 9.41 -15.80
C ILE A 153 5.77 9.68 -14.59
N SER A 154 6.84 10.48 -14.76
CA SER A 154 7.91 10.62 -13.77
C SER A 154 7.41 11.01 -12.38
N LYS A 155 6.43 11.93 -12.27
CA LYS A 155 5.84 12.33 -10.98
C LYS A 155 5.13 11.19 -10.23
N HIS A 156 4.86 10.06 -10.88
CA HIS A 156 4.12 8.92 -10.36
C HIS A 156 5.01 7.68 -10.16
N ASP A 157 6.13 7.59 -10.88
CA ASP A 157 6.93 6.37 -10.91
C ASP A 157 8.00 6.30 -9.80
N ASN A 158 8.25 7.40 -9.08
CA ASN A 158 9.24 7.45 -7.98
C ASN A 158 8.84 6.70 -6.70
N GLU A 159 7.54 6.37 -6.55
CA GLU A 159 7.02 5.76 -5.32
C GLU A 159 6.84 4.24 -5.43
N GLY A 160 7.29 3.63 -6.54
CA GLY A 160 7.26 2.17 -6.73
C GLY A 160 5.87 1.56 -6.55
N ARG A 161 4.89 2.08 -7.28
CA ARG A 161 3.46 1.79 -7.04
C ARG A 161 2.82 0.80 -8.00
N VAL A 162 3.40 0.57 -9.17
CA VAL A 162 2.73 -0.18 -10.25
C VAL A 162 3.70 -1.13 -10.94
N ILE A 163 3.32 -2.41 -11.01
CA ILE A 163 3.91 -3.38 -11.94
C ILE A 163 2.78 -3.90 -12.83
N THR A 164 3.03 -3.97 -14.13
CA THR A 164 2.14 -4.61 -15.11
C THR A 164 2.82 -5.84 -15.70
N ALA A 165 2.23 -7.01 -15.52
CA ALA A 165 2.60 -8.25 -16.21
C ALA A 165 1.63 -8.52 -17.37
N GLU A 166 2.15 -8.94 -18.52
CA GLU A 166 1.38 -9.31 -19.71
C GLU A 166 1.42 -10.82 -19.91
N PHE A 167 0.26 -11.45 -20.03
CA PHE A 167 0.07 -12.85 -20.41
C PHE A 167 -0.75 -12.91 -21.71
N GLU A 168 -0.91 -14.11 -22.27
CA GLU A 168 -1.57 -14.31 -23.57
C GLU A 168 -2.99 -13.73 -23.61
N ASP A 169 -3.82 -14.07 -22.61
CA ASP A 169 -5.23 -13.64 -22.59
C ASP A 169 -5.52 -12.46 -21.64
N VAL A 170 -4.56 -12.10 -20.79
CA VAL A 170 -4.80 -11.18 -19.68
C VAL A 170 -3.55 -10.38 -19.32
N TYR A 171 -3.74 -9.13 -18.91
CA TYR A 171 -2.70 -8.38 -18.21
C TYR A 171 -2.96 -8.50 -16.72
N VAL A 172 -1.96 -8.38 -15.86
CA VAL A 172 -2.15 -8.29 -14.41
C VAL A 172 -1.38 -7.08 -13.92
N VAL A 173 -2.09 -6.08 -13.41
CA VAL A 173 -1.47 -4.87 -12.88
C VAL A 173 -1.61 -4.86 -11.37
N THR A 174 -0.52 -4.98 -10.61
CA THR A 174 -0.52 -4.72 -9.17
C THR A 174 -0.31 -3.23 -8.93
N ALA A 175 -1.22 -2.57 -8.20
CA ALA A 175 -1.16 -1.14 -7.96
C ALA A 175 -1.39 -0.77 -6.48
N TYR A 176 -0.40 -0.15 -5.86
CA TYR A 176 -0.51 0.46 -4.54
C TYR A 176 -0.86 1.95 -4.64
N VAL A 177 -2.15 2.25 -4.61
CA VAL A 177 -2.69 3.60 -4.82
C VAL A 177 -2.27 4.54 -3.67
N PRO A 178 -1.82 5.78 -3.95
CA PRO A 178 -1.36 6.69 -2.91
C PRO A 178 -2.46 7.02 -1.90
N ASN A 179 -2.13 6.95 -0.60
CA ASN A 179 -3.03 7.36 0.47
C ASN A 179 -3.05 8.90 0.58
N SER A 180 -4.23 9.49 0.79
CA SER A 180 -4.40 10.94 0.97
C SER A 180 -3.82 11.47 2.30
N GLY A 181 -3.55 10.58 3.25
CA GLY A 181 -2.94 10.88 4.54
C GLY A 181 -3.93 11.42 5.58
N ARG A 182 -3.57 11.33 6.87
CA ARG A 182 -4.36 11.93 7.95
C ARG A 182 -4.40 13.45 7.76
N GLY A 183 -5.60 14.04 7.78
CA GLY A 183 -5.80 15.46 7.46
C GLY A 183 -5.78 15.77 5.96
N LEU A 184 -5.75 14.75 5.10
CA LEU A 184 -5.85 14.84 3.64
C LEU A 184 -4.76 15.68 2.93
N PRO A 185 -3.51 15.77 3.40
CA PRO A 185 -2.48 16.62 2.77
C PRO A 185 -2.15 16.20 1.33
N ARG A 186 -2.40 14.94 0.96
CA ARG A 186 -2.10 14.40 -0.37
C ARG A 186 -3.34 14.17 -1.23
N LEU A 187 -4.51 14.65 -0.84
CA LEU A 187 -5.74 14.42 -1.59
C LEU A 187 -5.65 14.93 -3.04
N GLY A 188 -5.07 16.11 -3.26
CA GLY A 188 -4.85 16.64 -4.62
C GLY A 188 -3.93 15.76 -5.46
N TYR A 189 -2.85 15.23 -4.87
CA TYR A 189 -1.97 14.27 -5.55
C TYR A 189 -2.72 12.97 -5.87
N ARG A 190 -3.51 12.44 -4.93
CA ARG A 190 -4.35 11.25 -5.13
C ARG A 190 -5.36 11.45 -6.27
N GLN A 191 -6.04 12.58 -6.35
CA GLN A 191 -6.96 12.87 -7.45
C GLN A 191 -6.23 12.92 -8.80
N GLY A 192 -5.06 13.58 -8.85
CA GLY A 192 -4.22 13.61 -10.04
C GLY A 192 -3.76 12.21 -10.47
N TRP A 193 -3.34 11.38 -9.52
CA TRP A 193 -2.97 9.98 -9.76
C TRP A 193 -4.12 9.19 -10.40
N THR A 194 -5.32 9.27 -9.83
CA THR A 194 -6.50 8.56 -10.34
C THR A 194 -6.79 8.96 -11.78
N LYS A 195 -6.86 10.27 -12.06
CA LYS A 195 -7.13 10.80 -13.40
C LYS A 195 -6.10 10.35 -14.44
N THR A 196 -4.83 10.36 -14.05
CA THR A 196 -3.76 9.96 -14.94
C THR A 196 -3.77 8.45 -15.20
N SER A 197 -4.09 7.63 -14.18
CA SER A 197 -4.15 6.18 -14.29
C SER A 197 -5.33 5.68 -15.13
N GLN A 198 -6.41 6.45 -15.23
CA GLN A 198 -7.56 6.17 -16.12
C GLN A 198 -7.13 6.16 -17.61
N ASN A 199 -6.26 7.09 -17.99
CA ASN A 199 -5.82 7.28 -19.37
C ASN A 199 -4.79 6.26 -19.89
N THR A 200 -4.26 5.38 -19.03
CA THR A 200 -3.21 4.41 -19.40
C THR A 200 -3.76 2.99 -19.64
N SER A 201 -5.03 2.89 -20.06
CA SER A 201 -5.90 1.71 -20.07
C SER A 201 -5.20 0.40 -20.49
N LYS A 202 -5.00 -0.53 -19.54
CA LYS A 202 -4.57 -1.91 -19.80
C LYS A 202 -5.50 -2.95 -19.12
N PRO A 203 -5.66 -4.17 -19.68
CA PRO A 203 -6.82 -5.07 -19.51
C PRO A 203 -7.16 -5.74 -18.16
N LEU A 204 -6.53 -5.40 -17.04
CA LEU A 204 -6.95 -5.82 -15.69
C LEU A 204 -6.15 -4.98 -14.71
N THR A 205 -6.81 -4.29 -13.78
CA THR A 205 -6.08 -3.57 -12.75
C THR A 205 -6.45 -4.03 -11.36
N ILE A 206 -5.48 -4.63 -10.65
CA ILE A 206 -5.55 -4.82 -9.21
C ILE A 206 -5.20 -3.46 -8.59
N ARG A 207 -6.22 -2.62 -8.46
CA ARG A 207 -6.13 -1.31 -7.83
C ARG A 207 -6.63 -1.45 -6.39
N ASN A 208 -6.15 -0.60 -5.49
CA ASN A 208 -6.74 -0.37 -4.16
C ASN A 208 -7.58 0.93 -4.10
N PRO A 209 -8.82 0.96 -4.61
CA PRO A 209 -9.72 2.11 -4.51
C PRO A 209 -10.82 1.87 -3.47
N LEU A 210 -11.08 2.80 -2.56
CA LEU A 210 -11.70 2.54 -1.25
C LEU A 210 -13.23 2.83 -1.18
N PHE A 211 -14.08 1.85 -0.83
CA PHE A 211 -15.55 2.05 -0.92
C PHE A 211 -16.43 1.41 0.15
N TYR A 212 -15.92 0.51 0.99
CA TYR A 212 -16.74 -0.09 2.03
C TYR A 212 -16.04 0.00 3.37
N LEU A 213 -16.65 0.63 4.36
CA LEU A 213 -16.11 0.63 5.72
C LEU A 213 -17.21 0.52 6.77
N ALA A 214 -16.83 0.06 7.95
CA ALA A 214 -17.65 0.16 9.15
C ALA A 214 -17.82 1.64 9.55
N ASN A 215 -19.06 2.09 9.76
CA ASN A 215 -19.40 3.47 10.16
C ASN A 215 -19.12 4.54 9.08
N PRO A 216 -19.79 4.47 7.91
CA PRO A 216 -19.56 5.41 6.82
C PRO A 216 -19.95 6.85 7.17
N LYS A 217 -20.98 7.05 8.00
CA LYS A 217 -21.50 8.38 8.36
C LYS A 217 -20.45 9.27 9.04
N THR A 218 -19.55 8.68 9.83
CA THR A 218 -18.54 9.42 10.61
C THR A 218 -17.19 9.53 9.91
N ASN A 219 -16.97 8.83 8.78
CA ASN A 219 -15.67 8.73 8.11
C ASN A 219 -15.57 9.50 6.79
N THR A 220 -16.57 10.32 6.45
CA THR A 220 -16.62 11.05 5.17
C THR A 220 -15.50 12.07 4.96
N LYS A 221 -14.72 12.39 5.99
CA LYS A 221 -13.55 13.29 5.97
C LYS A 221 -12.22 12.56 6.24
N THR A 222 -12.24 11.23 6.27
CA THR A 222 -11.05 10.40 6.51
C THR A 222 -10.47 9.97 5.16
N ALA A 223 -9.14 9.98 5.04
CA ALA A 223 -8.47 9.37 3.88
C ALA A 223 -8.90 7.92 3.75
N GLY A 224 -9.33 7.52 2.57
CA GLY A 224 -10.00 6.23 2.40
C GLY A 224 -11.50 6.34 2.13
N PHE A 225 -12.12 7.50 2.40
CA PHE A 225 -13.58 7.63 2.29
C PHE A 225 -14.03 9.07 2.07
N THR A 226 -13.19 9.92 1.48
CA THR A 226 -13.65 11.26 1.09
C THR A 226 -14.62 11.18 -0.09
N LYS A 227 -15.41 12.24 -0.32
CA LYS A 227 -16.31 12.29 -1.49
C LYS A 227 -15.52 12.20 -2.79
N GLU A 228 -14.38 12.87 -2.85
CA GLU A 228 -13.49 12.96 -4.01
C GLU A 228 -12.85 11.61 -4.34
N GLU A 229 -12.31 10.92 -3.33
CA GLU A 229 -11.79 9.57 -3.50
C GLU A 229 -12.90 8.63 -3.96
N ARG A 230 -14.11 8.82 -3.41
CA ARG A 230 -15.25 8.00 -3.79
C ARG A 230 -15.64 8.18 -5.26
N GLN A 231 -15.86 9.43 -5.65
CA GLN A 231 -16.23 9.79 -7.02
C GLN A 231 -15.18 9.35 -8.04
N GLY A 232 -13.89 9.50 -7.72
CA GLY A 232 -12.80 9.11 -8.63
C GLY A 232 -12.81 7.63 -8.99
N PHE A 233 -13.17 6.73 -8.06
CA PHE A 233 -13.30 5.31 -8.42
C PHE A 233 -14.60 5.01 -9.15
N THR A 234 -15.71 5.65 -8.77
CA THR A 234 -16.97 5.49 -9.50
C THR A 234 -16.75 5.81 -10.99
N GLN A 235 -16.08 6.93 -11.27
CA GLN A 235 -15.67 7.31 -12.62
C GLN A 235 -14.76 6.25 -13.26
N PHE A 236 -13.80 5.72 -12.52
CA PHE A 236 -12.94 4.65 -13.03
C PHE A 236 -13.72 3.37 -13.38
N LEU A 237 -14.74 2.99 -12.60
CA LEU A 237 -15.60 1.85 -12.95
C LEU A 237 -16.46 2.14 -14.19
N GLU A 238 -16.97 3.37 -14.31
CA GLU A 238 -17.75 3.83 -15.47
C GLU A 238 -16.96 3.82 -16.79
N GLU A 239 -15.62 3.73 -16.75
CA GLU A 239 -14.75 3.57 -17.93
C GLU A 239 -14.69 2.13 -18.49
N GLY A 240 -15.62 1.24 -18.09
CA GLY A 240 -15.67 -0.15 -18.55
C GLY A 240 -14.91 -1.11 -17.64
N PHE A 241 -14.91 -0.84 -16.34
CA PHE A 241 -14.33 -1.69 -15.31
C PHE A 241 -15.35 -2.10 -14.25
N VAL A 242 -15.13 -3.26 -13.65
CA VAL A 242 -16.04 -3.89 -12.69
C VAL A 242 -15.29 -4.24 -11.42
N ASP A 243 -15.85 -3.85 -10.26
CA ASP A 243 -15.43 -4.37 -8.96
C ASP A 243 -15.88 -5.82 -8.81
N SER A 244 -14.93 -6.76 -8.91
CA SER A 244 -15.24 -8.20 -8.95
C SER A 244 -16.01 -8.68 -7.72
N PHE A 245 -15.68 -8.16 -6.54
CA PHE A 245 -16.34 -8.57 -5.30
C PHE A 245 -17.80 -8.12 -5.29
N ARG A 246 -18.08 -6.89 -5.73
CA ARG A 246 -19.46 -6.39 -5.78
C ARG A 246 -20.28 -6.96 -6.92
N HIS A 247 -19.63 -7.44 -7.97
CA HIS A 247 -20.30 -8.23 -9.01
C HIS A 247 -20.96 -9.50 -8.43
N PHE A 248 -20.21 -10.29 -7.66
CA PHE A 248 -20.75 -11.52 -7.03
C PHE A 248 -21.58 -11.25 -5.77
N TYR A 249 -21.19 -10.24 -4.99
CA TYR A 249 -21.77 -9.98 -3.66
C TYR A 249 -22.28 -8.54 -3.52
N PRO A 250 -23.25 -8.08 -4.33
CA PRO A 250 -23.67 -6.68 -4.36
C PRO A 250 -24.25 -6.21 -3.01
N LYS A 251 -24.92 -7.11 -2.27
CA LYS A 251 -25.60 -6.81 -1.00
C LYS A 251 -24.86 -7.27 0.25
N LYS A 252 -23.71 -7.94 0.11
CA LYS A 252 -23.00 -8.52 1.26
C LYS A 252 -22.28 -7.43 2.07
N GLU A 253 -22.76 -7.19 3.27
CA GLU A 253 -22.21 -6.20 4.19
C GLU A 253 -21.09 -6.76 5.08
N LYS A 254 -20.37 -5.86 5.75
CA LYS A 254 -19.32 -6.19 6.73
C LYS A 254 -18.20 -7.09 6.19
N GLN A 255 -17.91 -6.95 4.89
CA GLN A 255 -16.81 -7.62 4.19
C GLN A 255 -15.68 -6.60 4.06
N TYR A 256 -14.60 -6.81 4.80
CA TYR A 256 -13.47 -5.89 4.90
C TYR A 256 -12.17 -6.61 4.58
N SER A 257 -11.18 -5.87 4.15
CA SER A 257 -9.83 -6.37 3.85
C SER A 257 -8.75 -5.69 4.69
N PHE A 258 -9.11 -4.68 5.49
CA PHE A 258 -8.23 -3.90 6.35
C PHE A 258 -8.89 -3.65 7.72
N TRP A 259 -8.10 -3.73 8.78
CA TRP A 259 -8.49 -3.35 10.14
C TRP A 259 -7.32 -2.65 10.84
N SER A 260 -7.61 -1.52 11.49
CA SER A 260 -6.61 -0.86 12.32
C SER A 260 -6.16 -1.79 13.46
N TYR A 261 -4.87 -1.77 13.78
CA TYR A 261 -4.36 -2.42 14.99
C TYR A 261 -4.93 -1.81 16.28
N MET A 262 -5.43 -0.57 16.23
CA MET A 262 -5.99 0.11 17.38
C MET A 262 -7.36 -0.45 17.78
N GLY A 263 -7.62 -0.53 19.08
CA GLY A 263 -8.96 -0.81 19.62
C GLY A 263 -9.49 -2.22 19.34
N ASN A 264 -8.60 -3.16 18.98
CA ASN A 264 -8.94 -4.52 18.59
C ASN A 264 -9.98 -4.57 17.44
N ALA A 265 -9.78 -3.72 16.43
CA ALA A 265 -10.76 -3.51 15.37
C ALA A 265 -11.02 -4.78 14.54
N ARG A 266 -10.00 -5.63 14.35
CA ARG A 266 -10.13 -6.89 13.60
C ARG A 266 -11.07 -7.88 14.29
N ALA A 267 -10.89 -8.12 15.60
CA ALA A 267 -11.78 -9.01 16.35
C ALA A 267 -13.23 -8.49 16.40
N LYS A 268 -13.41 -7.17 16.47
CA LYS A 268 -14.73 -6.51 16.44
C LYS A 268 -15.33 -6.40 15.02
N ASN A 269 -14.60 -6.83 14.00
CA ASN A 269 -14.91 -6.64 12.59
C ASN A 269 -15.26 -5.18 12.24
N VAL A 270 -14.52 -4.21 12.79
CA VAL A 270 -14.62 -2.78 12.46
C VAL A 270 -13.53 -2.46 11.43
N GLY A 271 -13.84 -2.74 10.16
CA GLY A 271 -12.86 -2.70 9.08
C GLY A 271 -13.24 -1.83 7.90
N TRP A 272 -12.36 -1.86 6.91
CA TRP A 272 -12.51 -1.22 5.61
C TRP A 272 -12.18 -2.25 4.51
N ARG A 273 -12.87 -2.23 3.39
CA ARG A 273 -12.50 -2.94 2.17
C ARG A 273 -11.71 -1.96 1.31
N LEU A 274 -10.39 -2.16 1.30
CA LEU A 274 -9.43 -1.28 0.64
C LEU A 274 -8.69 -1.99 -0.50
N ASP A 275 -8.84 -3.30 -0.61
CA ASP A 275 -8.15 -4.15 -1.56
C ASP A 275 -9.14 -4.76 -2.55
N TYR A 276 -8.84 -4.61 -3.85
CA TYR A 276 -9.80 -4.90 -4.93
C TYR A 276 -9.12 -5.60 -6.10
N PHE A 277 -9.88 -6.47 -6.74
CA PHE A 277 -9.69 -6.79 -8.14
C PHE A 277 -10.68 -5.94 -8.96
N VAL A 278 -10.14 -5.10 -9.84
CA VAL A 278 -10.93 -4.30 -10.77
C VAL A 278 -10.70 -4.82 -12.17
N VAL A 279 -11.74 -5.40 -12.73
CA VAL A 279 -11.69 -6.27 -13.92
C VAL A 279 -12.28 -5.52 -15.10
N SER A 280 -11.63 -5.55 -16.27
CA SER A 280 -12.23 -5.00 -17.48
C SER A 280 -13.54 -5.72 -17.78
N GLU A 281 -14.57 -4.99 -18.19
CA GLU A 281 -15.93 -5.53 -18.41
C GLU A 281 -15.94 -6.77 -19.32
N ARG A 282 -15.08 -6.79 -20.34
CA ARG A 282 -14.91 -7.94 -21.26
C ARG A 282 -14.51 -9.26 -20.58
N LEU A 283 -13.91 -9.21 -19.39
CA LEU A 283 -13.50 -10.38 -18.62
C LEU A 283 -14.57 -10.83 -17.60
N VAL A 284 -15.68 -10.09 -17.46
CA VAL A 284 -16.78 -10.48 -16.56
C VAL A 284 -17.29 -11.90 -16.87
N PRO A 285 -17.53 -12.30 -18.13
CA PRO A 285 -17.94 -13.66 -18.44
C PRO A 285 -16.89 -14.72 -18.11
N LYS A 286 -15.63 -14.36 -17.85
CA LYS A 286 -14.56 -15.26 -17.42
C LYS A 286 -14.43 -15.33 -15.89
N MET A 287 -14.96 -14.38 -15.13
CA MET A 287 -14.93 -14.45 -13.66
C MET A 287 -15.70 -15.66 -13.13
N CYS A 288 -15.14 -16.32 -12.13
CA CYS A 288 -15.75 -17.46 -11.44
C CYS A 288 -16.11 -17.12 -9.99
N ASP A 289 -15.25 -16.41 -9.26
CA ASP A 289 -15.58 -15.88 -7.93
C ASP A 289 -14.58 -14.79 -7.51
N SER A 290 -14.90 -14.00 -6.49
CA SER A 290 -14.00 -13.03 -5.86
C SER A 290 -14.12 -13.10 -4.34
N LEU A 291 -13.04 -13.56 -3.68
CA LEU A 291 -13.06 -13.93 -2.27
C LEU A 291 -12.21 -12.95 -1.43
N ILE A 292 -12.54 -12.86 -0.14
CA ILE A 292 -11.73 -12.17 0.86
C ILE A 292 -11.38 -13.20 1.93
N ARG A 293 -10.13 -13.24 2.38
CA ARG A 293 -9.63 -14.21 3.38
C ARG A 293 -9.42 -13.54 4.76
N PRO A 294 -10.47 -13.08 5.46
CA PRO A 294 -10.34 -12.27 6.68
C PRO A 294 -9.67 -13.01 7.85
N ARG A 295 -9.64 -14.34 7.82
CA ARG A 295 -8.95 -15.16 8.83
C ARG A 295 -7.44 -15.27 8.61
N VAL A 296 -6.92 -14.93 7.44
CA VAL A 296 -5.47 -14.95 7.17
C VAL A 296 -4.82 -13.72 7.82
N THR A 297 -4.02 -13.94 8.86
CA THR A 297 -3.31 -12.91 9.62
C THR A 297 -1.86 -12.76 9.15
N GLY A 298 -1.21 -11.67 9.56
CA GLY A 298 0.18 -11.34 9.19
C GLY A 298 0.37 -9.86 8.89
N SER A 299 -0.69 -9.20 8.41
CA SER A 299 -0.78 -7.77 8.12
C SER A 299 -2.07 -7.19 8.75
N ASP A 300 -2.16 -5.86 8.83
CA ASP A 300 -3.41 -5.12 9.09
C ASP A 300 -4.41 -5.29 7.94
N HIS A 301 -3.93 -5.72 6.78
CA HIS A 301 -4.73 -6.24 5.70
C HIS A 301 -4.84 -7.77 5.70
N CYS A 302 -5.84 -8.30 5.00
CA CYS A 302 -5.93 -9.70 4.61
C CYS A 302 -5.91 -9.84 3.08
N PRO A 303 -5.57 -11.03 2.55
CA PRO A 303 -5.54 -11.24 1.11
C PRO A 303 -6.95 -11.29 0.50
N VAL A 304 -7.03 -10.79 -0.73
CA VAL A 304 -8.20 -10.93 -1.61
C VAL A 304 -7.83 -11.85 -2.78
N VAL A 305 -8.81 -12.58 -3.30
CA VAL A 305 -8.62 -13.61 -4.34
C VAL A 305 -9.61 -13.40 -5.48
N LEU A 306 -9.18 -13.64 -6.71
CA LEU A 306 -10.04 -13.67 -7.90
C LEU A 306 -9.79 -14.97 -8.67
N LEU A 307 -10.88 -15.64 -9.03
CA LEU A 307 -10.87 -16.86 -9.82
C LEU A 307 -11.40 -16.58 -11.22
N LEU A 308 -10.65 -17.00 -12.25
CA LEU A 308 -10.96 -16.81 -13.67
C LEU A 308 -10.95 -18.14 -14.43
N ALA A 309 -11.78 -18.21 -15.47
CA ALA A 309 -11.75 -19.23 -16.51
C ALA A 309 -11.19 -18.63 -17.81
N LEU A 310 -9.87 -18.57 -17.94
CA LEU A 310 -9.19 -18.04 -19.12
C LEU A 310 -9.17 -19.09 -20.24
#